data_AF-A0A1F9KCA8-F1
#
_entry.id   AF-A0A1F9KCA8-F1
#
_cell.length_a   1.000
_cell.length_b   1.000
_cell.length_c   1.000
_cell.angle_alpha   90.00
_cell.angle_beta   90.00
_cell.angle_gamma   90.00
#
_symmetry.space_group_name_H-M   'P 1'
#
loop_
_entity.id
_entity.type
_entity.pdbx_description
1 polymer ?
#
loop_
_entity_poly.entity_id
_entity_poly.type
_entity_poly.pdbx_seq_one_letter_code
_entity_poly.pdbx_strand_id
1 'polypeptide(L)'
;MKEIAIEVLGYFQGNLLAALAVAFLMGLLANKTVDKWGKGNIILYLVIGALGSFVGQFASRYIGLKGILDQVAGLWLLFDLVIAYLGSFVVATLFHMLKPQ
;
A
#
# COMPACT_ATOMS: atom_id res chain seq x y z
N MET A 1 -18.72 -2.98 2.68
CA MET A 1 -17.51 -3.84 2.60
C MET A 1 -17.15 -4.16 1.15
N LYS A 2 -18.04 -4.81 0.39
CA LYS A 2 -17.82 -5.13 -1.04
C LYS A 2 -17.63 -3.88 -1.93
N GLU A 3 -18.43 -2.84 -1.72
CA GLU A 3 -18.34 -1.59 -2.51
C GLU A 3 -16.99 -0.90 -2.35
N ILE A 4 -16.50 -0.78 -1.11
CA ILE A 4 -15.19 -0.17 -0.81
C ILE A 4 -14.07 -0.93 -1.53
N ALA A 5 -14.11 -2.27 -1.52
CA ALA A 5 -13.12 -3.06 -2.25
C ALA A 5 -13.16 -2.81 -3.76
N ILE A 6 -14.36 -2.68 -4.34
CA ILE A 6 -14.55 -2.35 -5.76
C ILE A 6 -14.02 -0.93 -6.06
N GLU A 7 -14.28 0.05 -5.20
CA GLU A 7 -13.75 1.41 -5.35
C GLU A 7 -12.22 1.48 -5.30
N VAL A 8 -11.60 0.70 -4.41
CA VAL A 8 -10.13 0.62 -4.33
C VAL A 8 -9.57 -0.02 -5.60
N LEU A 9 -10.20 -1.08 -6.11
CA LEU A 9 -9.80 -1.70 -7.38
C LEU A 9 -9.98 -0.72 -8.56
N GLY A 10 -11.10 0.00 -8.61
CA GLY A 10 -11.34 1.03 -9.61
C GLY A 10 -10.30 2.15 -9.58
N TYR A 11 -9.88 2.57 -8.37
CA TYR A 11 -8.79 3.54 -8.19
C TYR A 11 -7.47 3.03 -8.81
N PHE A 12 -7.11 1.77 -8.61
CA PHE A 12 -5.90 1.20 -9.23
C PHE A 12 -6.02 1.05 -10.75
N GLN A 13 -7.21 0.71 -11.26
CA GLN A 13 -7.45 0.58 -12.70
C GLN A 13 -7.35 1.91 -13.45
N GLY A 14 -7.69 3.03 -12.79
CA GLY A 14 -7.60 4.37 -13.39
C GLY A 14 -6.17 4.76 -13.83
N ASN A 15 -5.13 4.21 -13.19
CA ASN A 15 -3.74 4.36 -13.62
C ASN A 15 -2.87 3.18 -13.17
N LEU A 16 -3.01 2.05 -13.88
CA LEU A 16 -2.37 0.79 -13.50
C LEU A 16 -0.84 0.87 -13.41
N LEU A 17 -0.21 1.60 -14.33
CA LEU A 17 1.25 1.78 -14.35
C LEU A 17 1.74 2.55 -13.12
N ALA A 18 1.07 3.66 -12.77
CA ALA A 18 1.39 4.41 -11.57
C ALA A 18 1.13 3.57 -10.31
N ALA A 19 0.02 2.82 -10.26
CA ALA A 19 -0.31 1.93 -9.16
C ALA A 19 0.77 0.85 -8.94
N LEU A 20 1.26 0.24 -10.02
CA LEU A 20 2.34 -0.75 -9.96
C LEU A 20 3.67 -0.13 -9.51
N ALA A 21 4.00 1.06 -10.01
CA ALA A 21 5.20 1.77 -9.59
C ALA A 21 5.15 2.13 -8.09
N VAL A 22 4.03 2.66 -7.61
CA VAL A 22 3.81 2.96 -6.19
C VAL A 22 3.87 1.69 -5.36
N ALA A 23 3.17 0.63 -5.76
CA ALA A 23 3.22 -0.65 -5.07
C ALA A 23 4.66 -1.16 -4.94
N PHE A 24 5.42 -1.17 -6.03
CA PHE A 24 6.82 -1.61 -6.00
C PHE A 24 7.67 -0.77 -5.04
N LEU A 25 7.60 0.56 -5.14
CA LEU A 25 8.38 1.46 -4.28
C LEU A 25 8.00 1.32 -2.81
N MET A 26 6.71 1.29 -2.48
CA MET A 26 6.23 1.18 -1.11
C MET A 26 6.54 -0.19 -0.52
N GLY A 27 6.39 -1.26 -1.30
CA GLY A 27 6.76 -2.61 -0.89
C GLY A 27 8.26 -2.77 -0.63
N LEU A 28 9.10 -2.16 -1.46
CA LEU A 28 10.56 -2.13 -1.26
C LEU A 28 10.95 -1.36 0.01
N LEU A 29 10.37 -0.17 0.22
CA LEU A 29 10.62 0.65 1.40
C LEU A 29 10.13 -0.04 2.68
N ALA A 30 8.92 -0.60 2.66
CA ALA A 30 8.36 -1.37 3.77
C ALA A 30 9.23 -2.57 4.11
N ASN A 31 9.65 -3.36 3.10
CA ASN A 31 10.50 -4.52 3.32
C ASN A 31 11.85 -4.11 3.93
N LYS A 32 12.51 -3.07 3.42
CA LYS A 32 13.76 -2.56 4.01
C LYS A 32 13.60 -2.02 5.43
N THR A 33 12.41 -1.55 5.78
CA THR A 33 12.11 -1.07 7.14
C THR A 33 12.03 -2.23 8.12
N VAL A 34 11.34 -3.30 7.73
CA VAL A 34 11.11 -4.49 8.56
C VAL A 34 12.34 -5.38 8.61
N ASP A 35 12.98 -5.59 7.47
CA ASP A 35 14.12 -6.47 7.31
C ASP A 35 15.28 -5.72 6.64
N LYS A 36 16.19 -5.25 7.50
CA LYS A 36 17.35 -4.44 7.08
C LYS A 36 18.44 -5.27 6.38
N TRP A 37 18.41 -6.60 6.50
CA TRP A 37 19.52 -7.49 6.09
C TRP A 37 19.11 -8.62 5.13
N GLY A 38 17.80 -8.89 4.99
CA GLY A 38 17.28 -9.91 4.11
C GLY A 38 17.47 -9.60 2.62
N LYS A 39 17.83 -10.65 1.86
CA LYS A 39 17.86 -10.61 0.39
C LYS A 39 16.43 -10.69 -0.15
N GLY A 40 15.69 -9.58 -0.10
CA GLY A 40 14.35 -9.54 -0.68
C GLY A 40 14.39 -9.66 -2.21
N ASN A 41 13.42 -10.39 -2.76
CA ASN A 41 13.22 -10.55 -4.19
C ASN A 41 12.29 -9.44 -4.73
N ILE A 42 12.55 -8.96 -5.95
CA ILE A 42 11.70 -8.00 -6.69
C ILE A 42 10.22 -8.41 -6.66
N ILE A 43 9.93 -9.70 -6.88
CA ILE A 43 8.55 -10.22 -6.87
C ILE A 43 7.91 -10.03 -5.48
N LEU A 44 8.67 -10.28 -4.41
CA LEU A 44 8.19 -10.12 -3.04
C LEU A 44 7.83 -8.67 -2.74
N TYR A 45 8.68 -7.71 -3.15
CA TYR A 45 8.40 -6.29 -2.98
C TYR A 45 7.11 -5.88 -3.68
N LEU A 46 6.87 -6.39 -4.89
CA LEU A 46 5.66 -6.06 -5.64
C LEU A 46 4.41 -6.64 -4.98
N VAL A 47 4.49 -7.86 -4.43
CA VAL A 47 3.38 -8.50 -3.70
C VAL A 47 3.07 -7.74 -2.39
N ILE A 48 4.08 -7.45 -1.58
CA ILE A 48 3.94 -6.66 -0.34
C ILE A 48 3.36 -5.27 -0.66
N GLY A 49 3.87 -4.66 -1.72
CA GLY A 49 3.43 -3.39 -2.28
C GLY A 49 1.96 -3.37 -2.67
N ALA A 50 1.53 -4.34 -3.48
CA ALA A 50 0.17 -4.41 -4.00
C ALA A 50 -0.84 -4.71 -2.90
N LEU A 51 -0.57 -5.72 -2.06
CA LEU A 51 -1.42 -6.07 -0.93
C LEU A 51 -1.47 -4.92 0.08
N GLY A 52 -0.32 -4.32 0.38
CA GLY A 52 -0.23 -3.19 1.29
C GLY A 52 -0.97 -1.97 0.82
N SER A 53 -0.78 -1.57 -0.45
CA SER A 53 -1.51 -0.47 -1.06
C SER A 53 -3.01 -0.71 -1.02
N PHE A 54 -3.44 -1.94 -1.33
CA PHE A 54 -4.86 -2.31 -1.24
C PHE A 54 -5.39 -2.19 0.20
N VAL A 55 -4.70 -2.80 1.17
CA VAL A 55 -5.11 -2.78 2.58
C VAL A 55 -5.15 -1.35 3.13
N GLY A 56 -4.14 -0.54 2.84
CA GLY A 56 -4.09 0.86 3.26
C GLY A 56 -5.25 1.67 2.67
N GLN A 57 -5.43 1.59 1.34
CA GLN A 57 -6.49 2.33 0.63
C GLN A 57 -7.89 1.87 1.05
N PHE A 58 -8.04 0.57 1.35
CA PHE A 58 -9.27 -0.01 1.90
C PHE A 58 -9.54 0.51 3.31
N ALA A 59 -8.55 0.46 4.21
CA ALA A 59 -8.68 0.93 5.58
C ALA A 59 -9.01 2.43 5.62
N SER A 60 -8.34 3.25 4.82
CA SER A 60 -8.58 4.70 4.72
C SER A 60 -10.02 5.04 4.29
N ARG A 61 -10.58 4.31 3.31
CA ARG A 61 -11.98 4.48 2.90
C ARG A 61 -12.95 3.92 3.94
N TYR A 62 -12.63 2.78 4.54
CA TYR A 62 -13.46 2.13 5.55
C TYR A 62 -13.67 3.00 6.79
N ILE A 63 -12.62 3.68 7.25
CA ILE A 63 -12.71 4.59 8.41
C ILE A 63 -13.19 6.01 8.02
N GLY A 64 -13.50 6.26 6.74
CA GLY A 64 -13.94 7.57 6.24
C GLY A 64 -12.83 8.62 6.14
N LEU A 65 -11.56 8.26 6.36
CA LEU A 65 -10.42 9.18 6.30
C LEU A 65 -10.32 9.84 4.92
N LYS A 66 -10.53 9.06 3.85
CA LYS A 66 -10.45 9.55 2.48
C LYS A 66 -11.38 10.76 2.22
N GLY A 67 -12.60 10.71 2.72
CA GLY A 67 -13.57 11.81 2.54
C GLY A 67 -13.17 13.10 3.27
N ILE A 68 -12.37 13.01 4.34
CA ILE A 68 -11.81 14.16 5.05
C ILE A 68 -10.59 14.69 4.29
N LEU A 69 -9.74 13.80 3.79
CA LEU A 69 -8.52 14.16 3.06
C LEU A 69 -8.80 14.79 1.69
N ASP A 70 -9.86 14.36 1.00
CA ASP A 70 -10.25 14.92 -0.30
C ASP A 70 -10.62 16.42 -0.18
N GLN A 71 -10.95 16.91 1.02
CA GLN A 71 -11.20 18.33 1.29
C GLN A 71 -9.91 19.16 1.43
N VAL A 72 -8.77 18.51 1.66
CA VAL A 72 -7.46 19.15 1.80
C VAL A 72 -6.78 19.16 0.44
N ALA A 73 -7.10 20.17 -0.36
CA ALA A 73 -6.60 20.32 -1.72
C ALA A 73 -5.06 20.37 -1.75
N GLY A 74 -4.45 19.48 -2.56
CA GLY A 74 -3.01 19.46 -2.84
C GLY A 74 -2.17 18.42 -2.09
N LEU A 75 -2.72 17.78 -1.04
CA LEU A 75 -2.00 16.75 -0.26
C LEU A 75 -2.46 15.32 -0.53
N TRP A 76 -3.53 15.12 -1.31
CA TRP A 76 -4.13 13.81 -1.60
C TRP A 76 -3.10 12.76 -2.06
N LEU A 77 -2.15 13.14 -2.91
CA LEU A 77 -1.17 12.22 -3.48
C LEU A 77 -0.13 11.79 -2.44
N LEU A 78 0.28 12.72 -1.57
CA LEU A 78 1.18 12.43 -0.46
C LEU A 78 0.50 11.51 0.55
N PHE A 79 -0.77 11.76 0.84
CA PHE A 79 -1.55 10.87 1.71
C PHE A 79 -1.73 9.49 1.11
N ASP A 80 -2.02 9.38 -0.19
CA ASP A 80 -2.12 8.10 -0.88
C ASP A 80 -0.82 7.30 -0.78
N LEU A 81 0.33 7.97 -0.91
CA LEU A 81 1.65 7.37 -0.72
C LEU A 81 1.88 6.92 0.73
N VAL A 82 1.53 7.75 1.72
CA VAL A 82 1.65 7.40 3.14
C VAL A 82 0.77 6.21 3.49
N ILE A 83 -0.47 6.21 3.01
CA ILE A 83 -1.42 5.12 3.24
C ILE A 83 -0.91 3.83 2.60
N ALA A 84 -0.40 3.91 1.37
CA ALA A 84 0.19 2.76 0.70
C ALA A 84 1.42 2.22 1.45
N TYR A 85 2.30 3.10 1.93
CA TYR A 85 3.44 2.73 2.76
C TYR A 85 3.01 2.03 4.07
N LEU A 86 2.06 2.62 4.81
CA LEU A 86 1.59 2.06 6.08
C LEU A 86 0.97 0.68 5.88
N GLY A 87 0.14 0.52 4.84
CA GLY A 87 -0.42 -0.78 4.49
C GLY A 87 0.67 -1.79 4.11
N SER A 88 1.65 -1.39 3.30
CA SER A 88 2.79 -2.24 2.92
C SER A 88 3.68 -2.59 4.10
N PHE A 89 3.85 -1.70 5.09
CA PHE A 89 4.58 -1.98 6.31
C PHE A 89 3.89 -3.08 7.14
N VAL A 90 2.57 -2.99 7.31
CA VAL A 90 1.79 -4.03 7.99
C VAL A 90 1.95 -5.37 7.27
N VAL A 91 1.78 -5.39 5.95
CA VAL A 91 1.93 -6.61 5.14
C VAL A 91 3.35 -7.17 5.24
N ALA A 92 4.38 -6.34 5.08
CA ALA A 92 5.78 -6.75 5.22
C ALA A 92 6.07 -7.37 6.58
N THR A 93 5.55 -6.77 7.65
CA THR A 93 5.68 -7.27 9.03
C THR A 93 5.07 -8.66 9.17
N LEU A 94 3.88 -8.87 8.63
CA LEU A 94 3.22 -10.18 8.63
C LEU A 94 4.03 -11.23 7.85
N PHE A 95 4.55 -10.87 6.67
CA PHE A 95 5.40 -11.76 5.88
C PHE A 95 6.67 -12.15 6.64
N HIS A 96 7.33 -11.19 7.29
CA HIS A 96 8.53 -11.44 8.09
C HIS A 96 8.24 -12.30 9.33
N MET A 97 7.09 -12.11 9.99
CA MET A 97 6.67 -12.97 11.11
C MET A 97 6.40 -14.42 10.69
N LEU A 98 5.77 -14.62 9.52
CA LEU A 98 5.44 -15.95 9.02
C LEU A 98 6.67 -16.70 8.50
N LYS A 99 7.61 -15.97 7.90
CA LYS A 99 8.85 -16.52 7.40
C LYS A 99 9.96 -15.48 7.53
N PRO A 100 10.68 -15.45 8.66
CA PRO A 100 11.83 -14.56 8.81
C PRO A 100 12.88 -14.97 7.78
N GLN A 101 13.35 -13.99 7.01
CA GLN A 101 14.35 -14.17 5.96
C GLN A 101 15.75 -13.86 6.46
#